data_AF-A0A814FJG7-F1
#
_entry.id   AF-A0A814FJG7-F1
#
_cell.length_a   1.000
_cell.length_b   1.000
_cell.length_c   1.000
_cell.angle_alpha   90.00
_cell.angle_beta   90.00
_cell.angle_gamma   90.00
#
_symmetry.space_group_name_H-M   'P 1'
#
loop_
_entity.id
_entity.type
_entity.pdbx_description
1 polymer ?
#
loop_
_entity_poly.entity_id
_entity_poly.type
_entity_poly.pdbx_seq_one_letter_code
_entity_poly.pdbx_strand_id
1 'polypeptide(L)'
;MVYYRCKKAKLRGSQCTLSIYLLYHAETDKVTIYKTEAEHDHHVDKVRGIDENVKKCIEELFNDGIMKPKEIIRALQARKVKIPTYTQLNNYLVHYKKKKYGSHKISLGELEQWCKNNLNIPTDENEAFVVSYKILYDNEEYEDDEDVEENDGNLFRIFISSIRLLNIISMSSHVCSDATYKLVWQGFPVLIVGTTDLNKAFHPFGLAICSNEKTKDFEFIFNCIQIGLKKINKDLLKPTALICDAADAIKNVFKNVFGNSYNQIMCWAHMKRNVENLISHINDKDIAKEILEDIEMLQLSNSTIIFKLVSTLFMKKWKLHNKQTDQSILDFLNYFDNEWLKSNAGWYEGLQLYVPTSNIVNNWSIERDTSSINVKLFVTEPTISLKLWTLSYQWAKSTKDITCVPNDSSKKYYIPARDLQSITQANLDKYKNKKWTTFNQFKKSFDIWCIELENDSDWKKFKCNCPAFLKNYLCKHVVGMAIRLKYCKPPAAAKTVPIGEKRKRGRPTKAKPALLLQ
;
A
#
# COMPACT_ATOMS: atom_id res chain seq x y z
N MET A 1 -58.75 26.14 30.02
CA MET A 1 -58.27 25.27 31.14
C MET A 1 -57.02 24.53 30.65
N VAL A 2 -55.95 24.49 31.43
CA VAL A 2 -54.69 23.81 31.06
C VAL A 2 -54.30 22.81 32.15
N TYR A 3 -54.00 21.56 31.76
CA TYR A 3 -53.61 20.49 32.68
C TYR A 3 -52.10 20.26 32.64
N TYR A 4 -51.48 20.22 33.83
CA TYR A 4 -50.08 19.88 34.03
C TYR A 4 -49.97 18.53 34.75
N ARG A 5 -49.20 17.61 34.16
CA ARG A 5 -48.93 16.27 34.70
C ARG A 5 -47.46 16.15 35.11
N CYS A 6 -47.16 15.27 36.06
CA CYS A 6 -45.78 15.01 36.47
C CYS A 6 -44.94 14.45 35.30
N LYS A 7 -43.85 15.13 34.95
CA LYS A 7 -42.91 14.72 33.87
C LYS A 7 -42.17 13.40 34.14
N LYS A 8 -42.25 12.85 35.36
CA LYS A 8 -41.62 11.57 35.73
C LYS A 8 -42.52 10.35 35.50
N ALA A 9 -43.82 10.55 35.26
CA ALA A 9 -44.72 9.47 34.85
C ALA A 9 -44.48 9.06 33.38
N LYS A 10 -44.80 7.81 33.02
CA LYS A 10 -44.68 7.34 31.62
C LYS A 10 -45.75 7.99 30.75
N LEU A 11 -45.37 8.41 29.53
CA LEU A 11 -46.28 8.98 28.52
C LEU A 11 -47.46 8.05 28.13
N ARG A 12 -47.29 6.73 28.29
CA ARG A 12 -48.35 5.72 28.25
C ARG A 12 -48.14 4.74 29.41
N GLY A 13 -49.08 4.68 30.34
CA GLY A 13 -48.99 3.93 31.59
C GLY A 13 -49.73 4.63 32.73
N SER A 14 -49.71 4.05 33.94
CA SER A 14 -50.22 4.71 35.15
C SER A 14 -49.59 6.10 35.30
N GLN A 15 -50.44 7.12 35.41
CA GLN A 15 -50.01 8.49 35.63
C GLN A 15 -49.76 8.71 37.11
N CYS A 16 -48.84 9.61 37.42
CA CYS A 16 -48.66 10.07 38.79
C CYS A 16 -49.95 10.72 39.30
N THR A 17 -50.36 10.40 40.52
CA THR A 17 -51.56 10.94 41.17
C THR A 17 -51.51 12.46 41.36
N LEU A 18 -50.32 13.06 41.51
CA LEU A 18 -50.17 14.50 41.57
C LEU A 18 -50.43 15.15 40.20
N SER A 19 -51.48 15.98 40.13
CA SER A 19 -51.79 16.83 38.98
C SER A 19 -52.18 18.26 39.40
N ILE A 20 -51.97 19.20 38.47
CA ILE A 20 -52.36 20.60 38.62
C ILE A 20 -53.17 21.00 37.39
N TYR A 21 -54.25 21.76 37.57
CA TYR A 21 -54.89 22.46 36.46
C TYR A 21 -55.03 23.96 36.73
N LEU A 22 -54.92 24.73 35.65
CA LEU A 22 -55.11 26.18 35.65
C LEU A 22 -56.45 26.52 34.97
N LEU A 23 -57.31 27.20 35.71
CA LEU A 23 -58.51 27.84 35.19
C LEU A 23 -58.22 29.33 34.96
N TYR A 24 -58.29 29.74 33.71
CA TYR A 24 -58.21 31.14 33.29
C TYR A 24 -59.64 31.66 33.20
N HIS A 25 -59.94 32.74 33.93
CA HIS A 25 -61.26 33.35 33.92
C HIS A 25 -61.38 34.29 32.73
N ALA A 26 -62.47 34.21 31.96
CA ALA A 26 -62.59 34.96 30.69
C ALA A 26 -62.70 36.48 30.87
N GLU A 27 -63.13 36.93 32.05
CA GLU A 27 -63.46 38.34 32.35
C GLU A 27 -62.45 38.99 33.30
N THR A 28 -61.39 38.30 33.72
CA THR A 28 -60.38 38.83 34.65
C THR A 28 -59.01 38.21 34.40
N ASP A 29 -57.92 38.97 34.59
CA ASP A 29 -56.53 38.46 34.58
C ASP A 29 -56.17 37.52 35.75
N LYS A 30 -57.16 37.00 36.48
CA LYS A 30 -56.97 36.04 37.56
C LYS A 30 -56.94 34.62 37.01
N VAL A 31 -56.04 33.80 37.56
CA VAL A 31 -55.94 32.37 37.29
C VAL A 31 -56.16 31.61 38.59
N THR A 32 -57.13 30.69 38.62
CA THR A 32 -57.30 29.79 39.76
C THR A 32 -56.52 28.50 39.53
N ILE A 33 -55.68 28.16 40.50
CA ILE A 33 -54.86 26.95 40.50
C ILE A 33 -55.57 25.89 41.34
N TYR A 34 -55.80 24.73 40.76
CA TYR A 34 -56.28 23.55 41.47
C TYR A 34 -55.18 22.49 41.47
N LYS A 35 -54.88 21.94 42.64
CA LYS A 35 -53.84 20.92 42.85
C LYS A 35 -54.45 19.77 43.65
N THR A 36 -54.16 18.54 43.25
CA THR A 36 -54.52 17.34 44.02
C THR A 36 -53.72 17.26 45.33
N GLU A 37 -54.33 16.82 46.42
CA GLU A 37 -53.68 16.70 47.73
C GLU A 37 -52.69 15.51 47.82
N ALA A 38 -52.77 14.55 46.91
CA ALA A 38 -51.90 13.37 46.87
C ALA A 38 -50.42 13.71 46.62
N GLU A 39 -49.52 13.00 47.29
CA GLU A 39 -48.07 13.09 47.05
C GLU A 39 -47.64 12.39 45.75
N HIS A 40 -46.36 12.55 45.38
CA HIS A 40 -45.76 11.88 44.24
C HIS A 40 -45.53 10.38 44.49
N ASP A 41 -46.11 9.54 43.63
CA ASP A 41 -46.15 8.07 43.72
C ASP A 41 -45.22 7.34 42.73
N HIS A 42 -44.19 8.01 42.20
CA HIS A 42 -43.21 7.42 41.26
C HIS A 42 -41.88 7.06 41.93
N HIS A 43 -41.27 5.95 41.51
CA HIS A 43 -39.99 5.48 42.04
C HIS A 43 -38.81 6.39 41.66
N VAL A 44 -37.85 6.50 42.59
CA VAL A 44 -36.59 7.26 42.44
C VAL A 44 -35.80 6.83 41.19
N ASP A 45 -35.23 7.81 40.50
CA ASP A 45 -34.52 7.62 39.22
C ASP A 45 -33.34 6.62 39.33
N LYS A 46 -33.31 5.62 38.44
CA LYS A 46 -32.11 4.80 38.22
C LYS A 46 -30.95 5.70 37.78
N VAL A 47 -29.78 5.57 38.43
CA VAL A 47 -28.55 6.29 38.05
C VAL A 47 -28.24 6.05 36.57
N ARG A 48 -28.28 7.11 35.77
CA ARG A 48 -28.05 7.06 34.31
C ARG A 48 -26.65 7.55 33.97
N GLY A 49 -25.91 6.79 33.18
CA GLY A 49 -24.61 7.20 32.63
C GLY A 49 -23.53 6.14 32.77
N ILE A 50 -22.31 6.53 32.42
CA ILE A 50 -21.07 5.78 32.71
C ILE A 50 -20.48 6.35 34.00
N ASP A 51 -19.97 5.47 34.86
CA ASP A 51 -19.27 5.83 36.09
C ASP A 51 -17.97 6.61 35.80
N GLU A 52 -17.59 7.55 36.68
CA GLU A 52 -16.46 8.45 36.43
C GLU A 52 -15.11 7.73 36.35
N ASN A 53 -14.93 6.64 37.11
CA ASN A 53 -13.70 5.83 37.04
C ASN A 53 -13.64 5.05 35.71
N VAL A 54 -14.79 4.57 35.25
CA VAL A 54 -14.92 3.88 33.96
C VAL A 54 -14.65 4.87 32.81
N LYS A 55 -15.12 6.12 32.90
CA LYS A 55 -14.78 7.17 31.93
C LYS A 55 -13.28 7.41 31.84
N LYS A 56 -12.58 7.59 32.98
CA LYS A 56 -11.11 7.75 33.00
C LYS A 56 -10.40 6.58 32.31
N CYS A 57 -10.78 5.35 32.62
CA CYS A 57 -10.25 4.16 31.93
C CYS A 57 -10.53 4.15 30.41
N ILE A 58 -11.70 4.64 29.96
CA ILE A 58 -12.00 4.80 28.53
C ILE A 58 -11.10 5.86 27.89
N GLU A 59 -10.84 6.96 28.58
CA GLU A 59 -9.99 8.06 28.08
C GLU A 59 -8.52 7.67 28.01
N GLU A 60 -7.99 6.96 29.02
CA GLU A 60 -6.67 6.30 28.97
C GLU A 60 -6.56 5.39 27.74
N LEU A 61 -7.45 4.40 27.62
CA LEU A 61 -7.47 3.45 26.51
C LEU A 61 -7.55 4.16 25.15
N PHE A 62 -8.31 5.25 25.06
CA PHE A 62 -8.44 6.04 23.84
C PHE A 62 -7.15 6.80 23.50
N ASN A 63 -6.45 7.33 24.52
CA ASN A 63 -5.16 8.01 24.36
C ASN A 63 -4.03 7.01 24.04
N ASP A 64 -4.12 5.78 24.57
CA ASP A 64 -3.28 4.63 24.22
C ASP A 64 -3.55 4.07 22.80
N GLY A 65 -4.45 4.70 22.03
CA GLY A 65 -4.78 4.33 20.64
C GLY A 65 -5.87 3.28 20.48
N ILE A 66 -6.44 2.75 21.56
CA ILE A 66 -7.56 1.79 21.53
C ILE A 66 -8.87 2.57 21.38
N MET A 67 -9.18 2.98 20.15
CA MET A 67 -10.26 3.94 19.87
C MET A 67 -11.63 3.32 19.50
N LYS A 68 -11.71 2.03 19.18
CA LYS A 68 -12.97 1.40 18.73
C LYS A 68 -13.79 0.89 19.93
N PRO A 69 -15.13 1.09 19.96
CA PRO A 69 -15.97 0.66 21.09
C PRO A 69 -15.84 -0.83 21.45
N LYS A 70 -15.72 -1.72 20.46
CA LYS A 70 -15.55 -3.17 20.69
C LYS A 70 -14.19 -3.53 21.31
N GLU A 71 -13.13 -2.79 20.97
CA GLU A 71 -11.78 -3.00 21.50
C GLU A 71 -11.68 -2.44 22.92
N ILE A 72 -12.25 -1.26 23.17
CA ILE A 72 -12.39 -0.66 24.51
C ILE A 72 -13.17 -1.60 25.44
N ILE A 73 -14.30 -2.17 25.00
CA ILE A 73 -15.06 -3.15 25.79
C ILE A 73 -14.20 -4.35 26.19
N ARG A 74 -13.41 -4.91 25.26
CA ARG A 74 -12.48 -6.02 25.54
C ARG A 74 -11.38 -5.63 26.53
N ALA A 75 -10.85 -4.41 26.41
CA ALA A 75 -9.84 -3.90 27.32
C ALA A 75 -10.40 -3.64 28.73
N LEU A 76 -11.61 -3.08 28.85
CA LEU A 76 -12.31 -2.93 30.13
C LEU A 76 -12.62 -4.29 30.79
N GLN A 77 -13.02 -5.30 29.99
CA GLN A 77 -13.17 -6.69 30.44
C GLN A 77 -11.86 -7.25 31.01
N ALA A 78 -10.75 -7.09 30.29
CA ALA A 78 -9.43 -7.55 30.74
C ALA A 78 -8.95 -6.82 32.01
N ARG A 79 -9.21 -5.50 32.12
CA ARG A 79 -8.95 -4.69 33.32
C ARG A 79 -9.93 -4.97 34.48
N LYS A 80 -10.91 -5.87 34.32
CA LYS A 80 -11.99 -6.17 35.30
C LYS A 80 -12.80 -4.93 35.74
N VAL A 81 -12.91 -3.94 34.86
CA VAL A 81 -13.65 -2.68 35.09
C VAL A 81 -15.12 -2.83 34.67
N LYS A 82 -16.01 -2.06 35.28
CA LYS A 82 -17.46 -2.12 35.01
C LYS A 82 -17.79 -1.83 33.53
N ILE A 83 -18.59 -2.74 32.99
CA ILE A 83 -19.31 -2.83 31.70
C ILE A 83 -20.24 -1.66 31.26
N PRO A 84 -19.84 -0.55 30.61
CA PRO A 84 -20.84 0.31 29.96
C PRO A 84 -21.54 -0.43 28.83
N THR A 85 -22.81 -0.10 28.55
CA THR A 85 -23.47 -0.64 27.34
C THR A 85 -22.81 -0.06 26.08
N TYR A 86 -22.89 -0.78 24.96
CA TYR A 86 -22.34 -0.31 23.68
C TYR A 86 -22.84 1.09 23.31
N THR A 87 -24.13 1.36 23.50
CA THR A 87 -24.76 2.67 23.25
C THR A 87 -24.21 3.76 24.18
N GLN A 88 -24.06 3.47 25.48
CA GLN A 88 -23.45 4.42 26.42
C GLN A 88 -22.02 4.77 26.02
N LEU A 89 -21.20 3.75 25.73
CA LEU A 89 -19.81 3.93 25.31
C LEU A 89 -19.71 4.71 23.99
N ASN A 90 -20.54 4.37 23.00
CA ASN A 90 -20.55 5.07 21.71
C ASN A 90 -20.93 6.55 21.87
N ASN A 91 -21.99 6.84 22.63
CA ASN A 91 -22.40 8.21 22.91
C ASN A 91 -21.33 8.99 23.71
N TYR A 92 -20.67 8.33 24.67
CA TYR A 92 -19.55 8.92 25.41
C TYR A 92 -18.38 9.27 24.49
N LEU A 93 -17.98 8.33 23.62
CA LEU A 93 -16.89 8.55 22.67
C LEU A 93 -17.21 9.63 21.63
N VAL A 94 -18.46 9.75 21.19
CA VAL A 94 -18.89 10.87 20.33
C VAL A 94 -18.73 12.21 21.05
N HIS A 95 -19.18 12.31 22.30
CA HIS A 95 -19.02 13.53 23.09
C HIS A 95 -17.54 13.83 23.42
N TYR A 96 -16.78 12.82 23.82
CA TYR A 96 -15.35 12.94 24.13
C TYR A 96 -14.54 13.38 22.91
N LYS A 97 -14.78 12.78 21.74
CA LYS A 97 -14.20 13.24 20.46
C LYS A 97 -14.59 14.68 20.16
N LYS A 98 -15.86 15.06 20.34
CA LYS A 98 -16.31 16.45 20.12
C LYS A 98 -15.62 17.44 21.05
N LYS A 99 -15.38 17.07 22.32
CA LYS A 99 -14.64 17.88 23.30
C LYS A 99 -13.14 17.96 22.97
N LYS A 100 -12.53 16.88 22.49
CA LYS A 100 -11.09 16.76 22.23
C LYS A 100 -10.66 17.33 20.87
N TYR A 101 -11.49 17.21 19.84
CA TYR A 101 -11.17 17.54 18.45
C TYR A 101 -12.11 18.58 17.81
N GLY A 102 -13.11 19.09 18.54
CA GLY A 102 -14.09 20.04 18.02
C GLY A 102 -15.25 19.38 17.26
N SER A 103 -15.95 20.19 16.46
CA SER A 103 -17.06 19.70 15.63
C SER A 103 -16.58 18.65 14.61
N HIS A 104 -17.41 17.63 14.34
CA HIS A 104 -17.14 16.67 13.27
C HIS A 104 -17.50 17.22 11.88
N LYS A 105 -18.16 18.38 11.81
CA LYS A 105 -18.40 19.15 10.59
C LYS A 105 -17.55 20.42 10.63
N ILE A 106 -16.96 20.77 9.51
CA ILE A 106 -16.18 21.99 9.28
C ILE A 106 -16.65 22.62 7.97
N SER A 107 -16.77 23.94 7.95
CA SER A 107 -17.10 24.72 6.75
C SER A 107 -15.86 25.00 5.90
N LEU A 108 -16.06 25.37 4.64
CA LEU A 108 -14.97 25.74 3.73
C LEU A 108 -14.16 26.93 4.25
N GLY A 109 -14.82 27.93 4.87
CA GLY A 109 -14.15 29.09 5.48
C GLY A 109 -13.35 28.75 6.74
N GLU A 110 -13.88 27.92 7.65
CA GLU A 110 -13.10 27.42 8.80
C GLU A 110 -11.86 26.64 8.36
N LEU A 111 -12.01 25.85 7.29
CA LEU A 111 -10.94 25.03 6.74
C LEU A 111 -9.89 25.87 5.98
N GLU A 112 -10.31 26.91 5.26
CA GLU A 112 -9.40 27.88 4.64
C GLU A 112 -8.61 28.64 5.71
N GLN A 113 -9.26 29.05 6.80
CA GLN A 113 -8.57 29.68 7.93
C GLN A 113 -7.61 28.71 8.64
N TRP A 114 -7.99 27.42 8.78
CA TRP A 114 -7.08 26.40 9.26
C TRP A 114 -5.86 26.26 8.34
N CYS A 115 -6.04 26.26 7.02
CA CYS A 115 -4.93 26.23 6.06
C CYS A 115 -3.99 27.43 6.22
N LYS A 116 -4.53 28.65 6.30
CA LYS A 116 -3.76 29.89 6.55
C LYS A 116 -2.90 29.78 7.82
N ASN A 117 -3.49 29.29 8.91
CA ASN A 117 -2.82 29.14 10.20
C ASN A 117 -1.70 28.08 10.19
N ASN A 118 -1.74 27.12 9.25
CA ASN A 118 -0.81 25.98 9.17
C ASN A 118 0.12 26.05 7.93
N LEU A 119 0.27 27.21 7.28
CA LEU A 119 1.20 27.40 6.15
C LEU A 119 2.68 27.43 6.55
N ASN A 120 2.96 27.83 7.79
CA ASN A 120 4.31 27.98 8.33
C ASN A 120 4.98 26.62 8.50
N ILE A 121 6.27 26.58 8.22
CA ILE A 121 7.08 25.36 8.41
C ILE A 121 7.31 25.18 9.92
N PRO A 122 6.93 24.03 10.52
CA PRO A 122 7.10 23.79 11.95
C PRO A 122 8.58 23.54 12.31
N THR A 123 8.89 23.56 13.59
CA THR A 123 10.26 23.22 14.08
C THR A 123 10.45 21.72 14.31
N ASP A 124 9.39 20.97 14.64
CA ASP A 124 9.43 19.50 14.65
C ASP A 124 9.28 18.95 13.22
N GLU A 125 10.23 18.13 12.79
CA GLU A 125 10.20 17.51 11.46
C GLU A 125 9.04 16.52 11.24
N ASN A 126 8.39 16.09 12.33
CA ASN A 126 7.24 15.19 12.34
C ASN A 126 5.90 15.93 12.29
N GLU A 127 5.88 17.21 12.63
CA GLU A 127 4.67 18.01 12.64
C GLU A 127 4.21 18.27 11.19
N ALA A 128 2.90 18.10 10.97
CA ALA A 128 2.30 18.24 9.65
C ALA A 128 1.87 19.69 9.41
N PHE A 129 2.14 20.20 8.21
CA PHE A 129 1.81 21.56 7.79
C PHE A 129 1.24 21.58 6.38
N VAL A 130 0.57 22.67 6.03
CA VAL A 130 0.02 22.89 4.70
C VAL A 130 1.12 23.40 3.78
N VAL A 131 1.51 22.57 2.81
CA VAL A 131 2.52 22.93 1.82
C VAL A 131 1.95 23.98 0.88
N SER A 132 0.74 23.75 0.38
CA SER A 132 -0.05 24.66 -0.45
C SER A 132 -1.53 24.25 -0.39
N TYR A 133 -2.41 25.17 -0.77
CA TYR A 133 -3.84 24.93 -0.92
C TYR A 133 -4.43 25.82 -2.02
N LYS A 134 -5.59 25.41 -2.57
CA LYS A 134 -6.43 26.17 -3.50
C LYS A 134 -7.88 26.00 -3.04
N ILE A 135 -8.55 27.09 -2.66
CA ILE A 135 -9.92 27.05 -2.10
C ILE A 135 -10.71 28.22 -2.70
N LEU A 136 -11.83 27.93 -3.38
CA LEU A 136 -12.84 28.92 -3.76
C LEU A 136 -14.18 28.23 -4.05
N TYR A 137 -15.28 28.98 -3.89
CA TYR A 137 -16.68 28.53 -3.90
C TYR A 137 -17.60 29.76 -3.97
N ASP A 138 -18.85 29.69 -4.43
CA ASP A 138 -19.64 28.57 -4.97
C ASP A 138 -19.93 28.78 -6.49
N ASN A 139 -20.85 28.02 -7.10
CA ASN A 139 -21.59 28.41 -8.31
C ASN A 139 -23.04 27.93 -8.10
N GLU A 140 -24.03 28.81 -8.24
CA GLU A 140 -25.45 28.42 -8.23
C GLU A 140 -25.83 27.72 -9.56
N GLU A 141 -26.89 26.90 -9.55
CA GLU A 141 -27.12 25.89 -10.59
C GLU A 141 -27.58 26.44 -11.96
N TYR A 142 -26.85 26.04 -13.03
CA TYR A 142 -27.17 26.10 -14.47
C TYR A 142 -27.41 27.47 -15.14
N GLU A 143 -26.63 27.76 -16.19
CA GLU A 143 -27.15 28.41 -17.40
C GLU A 143 -26.33 27.98 -18.63
N ASP A 144 -27.00 27.83 -19.77
CA ASP A 144 -26.41 27.43 -21.06
C ASP A 144 -25.72 28.63 -21.71
N ASP A 145 -24.39 28.58 -21.90
CA ASP A 145 -23.70 29.40 -22.90
C ASP A 145 -22.42 28.71 -23.37
N GLU A 146 -22.22 28.68 -24.69
CA GLU A 146 -21.00 28.16 -25.32
C GLU A 146 -19.86 29.21 -25.20
N ASP A 147 -18.62 28.72 -25.08
CA ASP A 147 -17.36 29.49 -25.15
C ASP A 147 -17.03 30.51 -24.02
N VAL A 148 -16.57 29.99 -22.87
CA VAL A 148 -15.60 30.70 -22.00
C VAL A 148 -14.44 29.79 -21.60
N GLU A 149 -13.24 30.06 -22.15
CA GLU A 149 -12.00 29.46 -21.65
C GLU A 149 -11.57 30.11 -20.32
N GLU A 150 -11.08 29.28 -19.39
CA GLU A 150 -10.62 29.62 -18.03
C GLU A 150 -11.64 30.23 -17.04
N ASN A 151 -12.41 29.34 -16.39
CA ASN A 151 -12.78 29.51 -14.98
C ASN A 151 -12.34 28.26 -14.19
N ASP A 152 -11.56 28.40 -13.11
CA ASP A 152 -11.07 27.28 -12.27
C ASP A 152 -12.19 26.80 -11.30
N GLY A 153 -13.44 26.73 -11.80
CA GLY A 153 -14.67 26.83 -11.02
C GLY A 153 -15.16 25.55 -10.33
N ASN A 154 -15.31 25.47 -9.01
CA ASN A 154 -14.72 26.33 -7.97
C ASN A 154 -14.04 25.40 -6.95
N LEU A 155 -12.82 25.76 -6.55
CA LEU A 155 -11.81 24.79 -6.10
C LEU A 155 -11.92 24.34 -4.65
N PHE A 156 -11.60 23.07 -4.41
CA PHE A 156 -11.08 22.67 -3.11
C PHE A 156 -9.92 21.68 -3.23
N ARG A 157 -8.72 22.10 -2.84
CA ARG A 157 -7.51 21.29 -2.78
C ARG A 157 -6.62 21.73 -1.62
N ILE A 158 -6.20 20.82 -0.74
CA ILE A 158 -5.15 21.04 0.26
C ILE A 158 -4.08 19.97 0.05
N PHE A 159 -2.79 20.34 0.11
CA PHE A 159 -1.70 19.37 0.25
C PHE A 159 -0.99 19.52 1.59
N ILE A 160 -0.95 18.43 2.35
CA ILE A 160 -0.36 18.36 3.70
C ILE A 160 0.85 17.44 3.65
N SER A 161 1.95 17.86 4.28
CA SER A 161 3.17 17.07 4.45
C SER A 161 3.90 17.49 5.74
N SER A 162 5.09 16.93 6.00
CA SER A 162 6.00 17.34 7.08
C SER A 162 7.43 17.40 6.55
N ILE A 163 8.35 18.02 7.29
CA ILE A 163 9.76 18.15 6.85
C ILE A 163 10.39 16.78 6.63
N ARG A 164 10.14 15.80 7.53
CA ARG A 164 10.62 14.43 7.38
C ARG A 164 10.12 13.77 6.09
N LEU A 165 8.84 13.96 5.76
CA LEU A 165 8.25 13.41 4.54
C LEU A 165 8.79 14.07 3.26
N LEU A 166 8.97 15.39 3.27
CA LEU A 166 9.60 16.14 2.18
C LEU A 166 11.09 15.75 1.99
N ASN A 167 11.81 15.50 3.10
CA ASN A 167 13.17 14.94 3.05
C ASN A 167 13.21 13.55 2.41
N ILE A 168 12.24 12.66 2.70
CA ILE A 168 12.16 11.33 2.08
C ILE A 168 12.02 11.43 0.55
N ILE A 169 11.08 12.24 0.05
CA ILE A 169 10.91 12.40 -1.41
C ILE A 169 12.11 13.11 -2.05
N SER A 170 12.81 14.01 -1.35
CA SER A 170 14.06 14.63 -1.86
C SER A 170 15.18 13.62 -2.15
N MET A 171 15.16 12.44 -1.52
CA MET A 171 16.12 11.36 -1.75
C MET A 171 15.61 10.29 -2.73
N SER A 172 14.37 10.39 -3.21
CA SER A 172 13.76 9.34 -4.02
C SER A 172 14.04 9.48 -5.52
N SER A 173 14.22 8.32 -6.16
CA SER A 173 14.31 8.18 -7.61
C SER A 173 12.95 8.14 -8.33
N HIS A 174 11.83 8.02 -7.61
CA HIS A 174 10.53 7.70 -8.20
C HIS A 174 9.32 8.22 -7.37
N VAL A 175 8.17 8.31 -8.04
CA VAL A 175 6.88 8.66 -7.42
C VAL A 175 5.88 7.53 -7.66
N CYS A 176 5.11 7.19 -6.63
CA CYS A 176 3.96 6.29 -6.69
C CYS A 176 2.69 7.12 -6.53
N SER A 177 1.85 7.15 -7.57
CA SER A 177 0.51 7.75 -7.55
C SER A 177 -0.62 6.73 -7.52
N ASP A 178 -0.28 5.43 -7.62
CA ASP A 178 -1.20 4.29 -7.57
C ASP A 178 -1.75 3.96 -6.15
N ALA A 179 -1.62 4.89 -5.20
CA ALA A 179 -1.97 4.66 -3.80
C ALA A 179 -3.46 4.94 -3.51
N THR A 180 -4.34 4.24 -4.23
CA THR A 180 -5.80 4.32 -4.09
C THR A 180 -6.31 3.72 -2.78
N TYR A 181 -6.20 4.50 -1.70
CA TYR A 181 -7.08 4.32 -0.56
C TYR A 181 -8.45 4.91 -0.87
N LYS A 182 -9.53 4.14 -0.65
CA LYS A 182 -10.89 4.70 -0.52
C LYS A 182 -11.04 5.42 0.83
N LEU A 183 -10.14 6.38 1.08
CA LEU A 183 -10.15 7.26 2.24
C LEU A 183 -10.93 8.50 1.85
N VAL A 184 -11.97 8.79 2.62
CA VAL A 184 -12.91 9.88 2.36
C VAL A 184 -12.98 10.77 3.60
N TRP A 185 -12.93 12.08 3.41
CA TRP A 185 -13.02 13.07 4.47
C TRP A 185 -14.10 14.10 4.12
N GLN A 186 -15.12 14.24 4.97
CA GLN A 186 -16.33 15.05 4.71
C GLN A 186 -17.07 14.74 3.40
N GLY A 187 -16.86 13.55 2.82
CA GLY A 187 -17.41 13.17 1.50
C GLY A 187 -16.43 13.36 0.33
N PHE A 188 -15.31 14.05 0.55
CA PHE A 188 -14.29 14.32 -0.46
C PHE A 188 -13.17 13.26 -0.48
N PRO A 189 -12.60 12.94 -1.66
CA PRO A 189 -11.49 11.99 -1.79
C PRO A 189 -10.22 12.50 -1.11
N VAL A 190 -9.51 11.56 -0.47
CA VAL A 190 -8.19 11.78 0.12
C VAL A 190 -7.15 11.01 -0.68
N LEU A 191 -6.43 11.72 -1.54
CA LEU A 191 -5.40 11.18 -2.41
C LEU A 191 -4.07 11.11 -1.65
N ILE A 192 -3.39 9.97 -1.77
CA ILE A 192 -2.08 9.74 -1.13
C ILE A 192 -1.03 9.59 -2.23
N VAL A 193 0.10 10.26 -2.06
CA VAL A 193 1.27 10.08 -2.91
C VAL A 193 2.48 9.71 -2.06
N GLY A 194 3.32 8.86 -2.61
CA GLY A 194 4.44 8.28 -1.87
C GLY A 194 5.54 7.75 -2.77
N THR A 195 6.49 7.09 -2.14
CA THR A 195 7.60 6.40 -2.77
C THR A 195 7.80 5.06 -2.09
N THR A 196 8.69 4.21 -2.60
CA THR A 196 9.19 3.05 -1.88
C THR A 196 10.68 3.19 -1.56
N ASP A 197 11.12 2.45 -0.55
CA ASP A 197 12.53 2.32 -0.16
C ASP A 197 13.17 1.03 -0.70
N LEU A 198 14.45 0.77 -0.41
CA LEU A 198 15.14 -0.43 -0.90
C LEU A 198 14.74 -1.74 -0.21
N ASN A 199 13.93 -1.68 0.84
CA ASN A 199 13.21 -2.83 1.39
C ASN A 199 11.83 -3.03 0.73
N LYS A 200 11.46 -2.16 -0.23
CA LYS A 200 10.16 -2.07 -0.92
C LYS A 200 9.00 -1.67 0.00
N ALA A 201 9.31 -1.08 1.16
CA ALA A 201 8.30 -0.51 2.02
C ALA A 201 7.77 0.79 1.40
N PHE A 202 6.45 0.98 1.40
CA PHE A 202 5.85 2.26 1.05
C PHE A 202 6.12 3.32 2.12
N HIS A 203 6.36 4.53 1.65
CA HIS A 203 6.45 5.75 2.45
C HIS A 203 5.60 6.83 1.76
N PRO A 204 4.39 7.15 2.27
CA PRO A 204 3.65 8.31 1.80
C PRO A 204 4.44 9.57 2.16
N PHE A 205 4.62 10.49 1.21
CA PHE A 205 5.30 11.76 1.47
C PHE A 205 4.32 12.95 1.53
N GLY A 206 3.04 12.74 1.23
CA GLY A 206 2.02 13.76 1.39
C GLY A 206 0.62 13.22 1.14
N LEU A 207 -0.34 14.00 1.61
CA LEU A 207 -1.77 13.73 1.57
C LEU A 207 -2.46 14.92 0.95
N ALA A 208 -3.33 14.68 -0.02
CA ALA A 208 -4.16 15.68 -0.63
C ALA A 208 -5.64 15.45 -0.32
N ILE A 209 -6.35 16.51 0.02
CA ILE A 209 -7.81 16.50 0.11
C ILE A 209 -8.31 17.34 -1.06
N CYS A 210 -8.98 16.71 -2.03
CA CYS A 210 -9.38 17.34 -3.28
C CYS A 210 -10.90 17.23 -3.47
N SER A 211 -11.52 18.13 -4.22
CA SER A 211 -12.95 18.02 -4.56
C SER A 211 -13.23 16.84 -5.51
N ASN A 212 -12.22 16.41 -6.29
CA ASN A 212 -12.31 15.39 -7.32
C ASN A 212 -11.00 14.57 -7.41
N GLU A 213 -10.99 13.56 -8.28
CA GLU A 213 -9.80 12.75 -8.65
C GLU A 213 -9.42 12.98 -10.14
N LYS A 214 -9.44 14.24 -10.61
CA LYS A 214 -9.21 14.62 -12.02
C LYS A 214 -7.77 15.06 -12.27
N THR A 215 -7.43 15.24 -13.55
CA THR A 215 -6.14 15.75 -14.07
C THR A 215 -5.57 16.93 -13.26
N LYS A 216 -6.37 17.99 -13.05
CA LYS A 216 -5.98 19.19 -12.28
C LYS A 216 -5.66 18.90 -10.80
N ASP A 217 -6.24 17.84 -10.21
CA ASP A 217 -6.00 17.46 -8.82
C ASP A 217 -4.61 16.81 -8.68
N PHE A 218 -4.25 15.89 -9.58
CA PHE A 218 -2.88 15.34 -9.65
C PHE A 218 -1.84 16.40 -10.00
N GLU A 219 -2.19 17.38 -10.83
CA GLU A 219 -1.29 18.48 -11.20
C GLU A 219 -0.98 19.37 -10.01
N PHE A 220 -2.00 19.72 -9.23
CA PHE A 220 -1.82 20.41 -7.96
C PHE A 220 -0.91 19.60 -7.01
N ILE A 221 -1.14 18.29 -6.87
CA ILE A 221 -0.32 17.42 -6.00
C ILE A 221 1.15 17.42 -6.42
N PHE A 222 1.45 17.21 -7.71
CA PHE A 222 2.83 17.17 -8.19
C PHE A 222 3.53 18.54 -8.09
N ASN A 223 2.82 19.64 -8.34
CA ASN A 223 3.35 20.99 -8.10
C ASN A 223 3.61 21.23 -6.60
N CYS A 224 2.77 20.72 -5.70
CA CYS A 224 3.00 20.82 -4.26
C CYS A 224 4.27 20.11 -3.81
N ILE A 225 4.72 19.04 -4.47
CA ILE A 225 6.01 18.40 -4.19
C ILE A 225 7.15 19.39 -4.45
N GLN A 226 7.15 20.06 -5.61
CA GLN A 226 8.17 21.04 -5.96
C GLN A 226 8.14 22.26 -5.02
N ILE A 227 6.95 22.73 -4.63
CA ILE A 227 6.78 23.81 -3.64
C ILE A 227 7.32 23.40 -2.27
N GLY A 228 7.01 22.18 -1.81
CA GLY A 228 7.47 21.65 -0.53
C GLY A 228 8.98 21.52 -0.47
N LEU A 229 9.61 20.99 -1.52
CA LEU A 229 11.07 20.89 -1.62
C LEU A 229 11.75 22.27 -1.59
N LYS A 230 11.23 23.25 -2.35
CA LYS A 230 11.70 24.65 -2.25
C LYS A 230 11.56 25.21 -0.84
N LYS A 231 10.41 25.01 -0.19
CA LYS A 231 10.13 25.46 1.20
C LYS A 231 11.18 24.94 2.19
N ILE A 232 11.67 23.71 2.03
CA ILE A 232 12.69 23.11 2.91
C ILE A 232 14.14 23.21 2.35
N ASN A 233 14.39 24.14 1.43
CA ASN A 233 15.71 24.37 0.81
C ASN A 233 16.34 23.12 0.17
N LYS A 234 15.53 22.33 -0.54
CA LYS A 234 15.97 21.18 -1.35
C LYS A 234 15.86 21.48 -2.84
N ASP A 235 16.68 20.77 -3.61
CA ASP A 235 16.58 20.75 -5.07
C ASP A 235 15.20 20.25 -5.55
N LEU A 236 14.83 20.67 -6.76
CA LEU A 236 13.60 20.22 -7.40
C LEU A 236 13.67 18.73 -7.74
N LEU A 237 12.58 18.01 -7.49
CA LEU A 237 12.50 16.59 -7.80
C LEU A 237 12.62 16.38 -9.30
N LYS A 238 13.52 15.47 -9.69
CA LYS A 238 13.68 14.96 -11.06
C LYS A 238 13.49 13.45 -11.04
N PRO A 239 12.26 12.97 -10.88
CA PRO A 239 11.97 11.55 -10.71
C PRO A 239 12.26 10.80 -12.02
N THR A 240 13.00 9.70 -11.88
CA THR A 240 13.37 8.81 -13.01
C THR A 240 12.28 7.78 -13.33
N ALA A 241 11.25 7.66 -12.49
CA ALA A 241 10.14 6.76 -12.71
C ALA A 241 8.83 7.23 -12.05
N LEU A 242 7.70 6.85 -12.67
CA LEU A 242 6.33 6.99 -12.16
C LEU A 242 5.72 5.60 -12.03
N ILE A 243 5.15 5.26 -10.88
CA ILE A 243 4.31 4.06 -10.71
C ILE A 243 2.83 4.47 -10.70
N CYS A 244 2.07 4.00 -11.69
CA CYS A 244 0.64 4.26 -11.86
C CYS A 244 -0.14 3.04 -12.40
N ASP A 245 -1.46 3.17 -12.43
CA ASP A 245 -2.48 2.20 -12.85
C ASP A 245 -2.84 2.27 -14.36
N ALA A 246 -2.01 2.95 -15.16
CA ALA A 246 -2.22 3.29 -16.57
C ALA A 246 -3.11 4.50 -16.86
N ALA A 247 -3.60 5.25 -15.86
CA ALA A 247 -4.36 6.48 -16.13
C ALA A 247 -3.55 7.53 -16.91
N ASP A 248 -3.91 7.78 -18.16
CA ASP A 248 -3.21 8.72 -19.06
C ASP A 248 -3.20 10.17 -18.54
N ALA A 249 -4.25 10.58 -17.83
CA ALA A 249 -4.32 11.86 -17.13
C ALA A 249 -3.11 12.06 -16.19
N ILE A 250 -2.78 11.03 -15.39
CA ILE A 250 -1.65 11.08 -14.46
C ILE A 250 -0.32 11.13 -15.22
N LYS A 251 -0.16 10.34 -16.29
CA LYS A 251 1.06 10.31 -17.13
C LYS A 251 1.35 11.68 -17.75
N ASN A 252 0.33 12.30 -18.35
CA ASN A 252 0.44 13.59 -19.02
C ASN A 252 0.77 14.71 -18.03
N VAL A 253 0.11 14.72 -16.87
CA VAL A 253 0.38 15.68 -15.80
C VAL A 253 1.78 15.49 -15.20
N PHE A 254 2.20 14.25 -14.96
CA PHE A 254 3.55 13.96 -14.47
C PHE A 254 4.62 14.44 -15.45
N LYS A 255 4.40 14.18 -16.75
CA LYS A 255 5.25 14.66 -17.85
C LYS A 255 5.34 16.19 -17.87
N ASN A 256 4.22 16.90 -17.65
CA ASN A 256 4.20 18.36 -17.62
C ASN A 256 4.95 18.95 -16.41
N VAL A 257 4.82 18.34 -15.22
CA VAL A 257 5.43 18.87 -13.98
C VAL A 257 6.90 18.44 -13.78
N PHE A 258 7.27 17.25 -14.22
CA PHE A 258 8.60 16.66 -13.99
C PHE A 258 9.44 16.47 -15.27
N GLY A 259 8.86 16.68 -16.44
CA GLY A 259 9.50 16.50 -17.75
C GLY A 259 9.38 15.09 -18.32
N ASN A 260 9.97 14.89 -19.49
CA ASN A 260 9.79 13.67 -20.30
C ASN A 260 10.75 12.52 -19.93
N SER A 261 11.74 12.74 -19.07
CA SER A 261 12.87 11.83 -18.84
C SER A 261 12.62 10.84 -17.70
N TYR A 262 11.54 10.05 -17.80
CA TYR A 262 11.17 9.04 -16.81
C TYR A 262 10.69 7.73 -17.44
N ASN A 263 10.84 6.63 -16.71
CA ASN A 263 10.23 5.35 -17.02
C ASN A 263 8.82 5.26 -16.41
N GLN A 264 7.79 5.07 -17.23
CA GLN A 264 6.45 4.74 -16.73
C GLN A 264 6.42 3.27 -16.32
N ILE A 265 6.28 3.04 -15.02
CA ILE A 265 6.20 1.72 -14.40
C ILE A 265 4.73 1.37 -14.19
N MET A 266 4.33 0.23 -14.74
CA MET A 266 2.99 -0.30 -14.54
C MET A 266 2.95 -1.16 -13.29
N CYS A 267 1.98 -0.87 -12.42
CA CYS A 267 1.76 -1.69 -11.23
C CYS A 267 1.38 -3.12 -11.62
N TRP A 268 2.25 -4.07 -11.27
CA TRP A 268 2.04 -5.49 -11.49
C TRP A 268 0.80 -6.01 -10.78
N ALA A 269 0.46 -5.47 -9.60
CA ALA A 269 -0.74 -5.90 -8.89
C ALA A 269 -2.03 -5.52 -9.63
N HIS A 270 -2.06 -4.37 -10.32
CA HIS A 270 -3.20 -3.97 -11.14
C HIS A 270 -3.24 -4.70 -12.48
N MET A 271 -2.10 -4.78 -13.17
CA MET A 271 -1.96 -5.59 -14.40
C MET A 271 -2.38 -7.04 -14.18
N LYS A 272 -1.82 -7.70 -13.14
CA LYS A 272 -2.08 -9.13 -12.89
C LYS A 272 -3.55 -9.40 -12.58
N ARG A 273 -4.23 -8.55 -11.81
CA ARG A 273 -5.68 -8.71 -11.56
C ARG A 273 -6.49 -8.62 -12.86
N ASN A 274 -6.17 -7.67 -13.75
CA ASN A 274 -6.85 -7.52 -15.03
C ASN A 274 -6.62 -8.73 -15.95
N VAL A 275 -5.38 -9.24 -15.98
CA VAL A 275 -5.04 -10.48 -16.68
C VAL A 275 -5.75 -11.69 -16.07
N GLU A 276 -5.75 -11.86 -14.75
CA GLU A 276 -6.41 -12.97 -14.04
C GLU A 276 -7.94 -12.97 -14.25
N ASN A 277 -8.57 -11.80 -14.29
CA ASN A 277 -9.99 -11.68 -14.61
C ASN A 277 -10.28 -12.22 -16.02
N LEU A 278 -9.53 -11.77 -17.04
CA LEU A 278 -9.77 -12.16 -18.43
C LEU A 278 -9.35 -13.61 -18.73
N ILE A 279 -8.24 -14.07 -18.15
CA ILE A 279 -7.78 -15.46 -18.29
C ILE A 279 -8.76 -16.45 -17.66
N SER A 280 -9.55 -16.02 -16.66
CA SER A 280 -10.59 -16.85 -16.04
C SER A 280 -11.71 -17.25 -17.01
N HIS A 281 -11.90 -16.47 -18.10
CA HIS A 281 -12.87 -16.75 -19.16
C HIS A 281 -12.36 -17.73 -20.24
N ILE A 282 -11.07 -18.09 -20.24
CA ILE A 282 -10.56 -19.15 -21.14
C ILE A 282 -11.18 -20.48 -20.74
N ASN A 283 -11.69 -21.24 -21.71
CA ASN A 283 -12.40 -22.51 -21.45
C ASN A 283 -11.50 -23.56 -20.78
N ASP A 284 -10.35 -23.83 -21.39
CA ASP A 284 -9.34 -24.75 -20.87
C ASP A 284 -8.55 -24.12 -19.71
N LYS A 285 -8.70 -24.67 -18.50
CA LYS A 285 -8.08 -24.15 -17.29
C LYS A 285 -6.61 -24.54 -17.13
N ASP A 286 -6.15 -25.63 -17.75
CA ASP A 286 -4.74 -26.01 -17.74
C ASP A 286 -3.94 -25.11 -18.69
N ILE A 287 -4.51 -24.80 -19.87
CA ILE A 287 -3.97 -23.78 -20.77
C ILE A 287 -3.97 -22.40 -20.11
N ALA A 288 -5.07 -21.98 -19.49
CA ALA A 288 -5.15 -20.69 -18.79
C ALA A 288 -4.05 -20.56 -17.71
N LYS A 289 -3.79 -21.64 -16.97
CA LYS A 289 -2.73 -21.70 -15.98
C LYS A 289 -1.34 -21.62 -16.60
N GLU A 290 -1.03 -22.37 -17.67
CA GLU A 290 0.29 -22.29 -18.30
C GLU A 290 0.53 -20.92 -18.98
N ILE A 291 -0.51 -20.27 -19.52
CA ILE A 291 -0.42 -18.89 -20.01
C ILE A 291 -0.04 -17.95 -18.86
N LEU A 292 -0.67 -18.08 -17.69
CA LEU A 292 -0.35 -17.24 -16.52
C LEU A 292 1.09 -17.47 -16.03
N GLU A 293 1.54 -18.73 -15.93
CA GLU A 293 2.92 -19.08 -15.58
C GLU A 293 3.93 -18.49 -16.59
N ASP A 294 3.61 -18.50 -17.89
CA ASP A 294 4.43 -17.87 -18.92
C ASP A 294 4.45 -16.33 -18.79
N ILE A 295 3.36 -15.68 -18.39
CA ILE A 295 3.31 -14.24 -18.12
C ILE A 295 4.15 -13.87 -16.88
N GLU A 296 4.12 -14.67 -15.82
CA GLU A 296 5.00 -14.49 -14.66
C GLU A 296 6.48 -14.65 -15.05
N MET A 297 6.81 -15.57 -15.96
CA MET A 297 8.16 -15.69 -16.52
C MET A 297 8.55 -14.50 -17.42
N LEU A 298 7.60 -13.95 -18.19
CA LEU A 298 7.82 -12.77 -19.03
C LEU A 298 8.10 -11.52 -18.17
N GLN A 299 7.47 -11.39 -16.99
CA GLN A 299 7.75 -10.33 -16.02
C GLN A 299 9.22 -10.29 -15.56
N LEU A 300 9.86 -11.45 -15.50
CA LEU A 300 11.25 -11.59 -15.08
C LEU A 300 12.26 -11.24 -16.19
N SER A 301 11.81 -10.64 -17.30
CA SER A 301 12.67 -10.00 -18.29
C SER A 301 13.51 -8.92 -17.63
N ASN A 302 14.83 -8.99 -17.77
CA ASN A 302 15.79 -8.11 -17.08
C ASN A 302 16.28 -6.91 -17.93
N SER A 303 15.66 -6.67 -19.09
CA SER A 303 15.90 -5.48 -19.94
C SER A 303 14.81 -5.36 -21.00
N THR A 304 14.61 -4.15 -21.53
CA THR A 304 13.61 -3.85 -22.58
C THR A 304 13.83 -4.65 -23.86
N ILE A 305 15.09 -4.90 -24.25
CA ILE A 305 15.43 -5.70 -25.43
C ILE A 305 14.97 -7.15 -25.23
N ILE A 306 15.24 -7.72 -24.05
CA ILE A 306 14.81 -9.08 -23.72
C ILE A 306 13.29 -9.16 -23.60
N PHE A 307 12.64 -8.20 -22.93
CA PHE A 307 11.18 -8.15 -22.84
C PHE A 307 10.53 -8.14 -24.23
N LYS A 308 10.93 -7.21 -25.12
CA LYS A 308 10.39 -7.14 -26.50
C LYS A 308 10.56 -8.45 -27.28
N LEU A 309 11.76 -9.05 -27.25
CA LEU A 309 12.03 -10.33 -27.90
C LEU A 309 11.14 -11.45 -27.35
N VAL A 310 11.06 -11.56 -26.03
CA VAL A 310 10.35 -12.65 -25.35
C VAL A 310 8.84 -12.49 -25.48
N SER A 311 8.31 -11.27 -25.49
CA SER A 311 6.90 -10.98 -25.82
C SER A 311 6.54 -11.49 -27.21
N THR A 312 7.38 -11.25 -28.23
CA THR A 312 7.17 -11.83 -29.57
C THR A 312 7.18 -13.37 -29.55
N LEU A 313 8.08 -13.98 -28.78
CA LEU A 313 8.14 -15.45 -28.63
C LEU A 313 6.93 -16.02 -27.88
N PHE A 314 6.39 -15.29 -26.89
CA PHE A 314 5.18 -15.62 -26.14
C PHE A 314 3.96 -15.62 -27.07
N MET A 315 3.75 -14.52 -27.80
CA MET A 315 2.66 -14.40 -28.77
C MET A 315 2.76 -15.48 -29.86
N LYS A 316 3.97 -15.79 -30.34
CA LYS A 316 4.21 -16.87 -31.29
C LYS A 316 3.87 -18.25 -30.70
N LYS A 317 4.23 -18.53 -29.44
CA LYS A 317 3.90 -19.81 -28.77
C LYS A 317 2.39 -20.00 -28.73
N TRP A 318 1.66 -19.04 -28.18
CA TRP A 318 0.23 -19.20 -27.90
C TRP A 318 -0.65 -19.11 -29.15
N LYS A 319 -0.29 -18.29 -30.14
CA LYS A 319 -0.93 -18.32 -31.48
C LYS A 319 -0.71 -19.66 -32.20
N LEU A 320 0.48 -20.28 -32.07
CA LEU A 320 0.75 -21.59 -32.66
C LEU A 320 0.11 -22.76 -31.88
N HIS A 321 -0.12 -22.59 -30.57
CA HIS A 321 -0.82 -23.56 -29.74
C HIS A 321 -2.32 -23.63 -30.07
N ASN A 322 -2.95 -22.46 -30.32
CA ASN A 322 -4.38 -22.36 -30.58
C ASN A 322 -4.80 -22.81 -32.01
N LYS A 323 -4.36 -24.00 -32.43
CA LYS A 323 -4.66 -24.59 -33.74
C LYS A 323 -6.15 -24.92 -33.94
N GLN A 324 -6.88 -25.08 -32.84
CA GLN A 324 -8.32 -25.38 -32.84
C GLN A 324 -9.18 -24.10 -32.84
N THR A 325 -8.57 -22.91 -32.94
CA THR A 325 -9.26 -21.61 -32.96
C THR A 325 -10.25 -21.42 -31.81
N ASP A 326 -9.83 -21.74 -30.57
CA ASP A 326 -10.60 -21.36 -29.38
C ASP A 326 -10.63 -19.82 -29.31
N GLN A 327 -11.83 -19.26 -29.49
CA GLN A 327 -12.06 -17.83 -29.52
C GLN A 327 -11.67 -17.17 -28.18
N SER A 328 -11.88 -17.84 -27.04
CA SER A 328 -11.52 -17.30 -25.72
C SER A 328 -10.01 -17.07 -25.58
N ILE A 329 -9.19 -17.92 -26.19
CA ILE A 329 -7.74 -17.75 -26.24
C ILE A 329 -7.35 -16.64 -27.24
N LEU A 330 -8.04 -16.52 -28.38
CA LEU A 330 -7.79 -15.42 -29.34
C LEU A 330 -8.11 -14.05 -28.74
N ASP A 331 -9.26 -13.92 -28.08
CA ASP A 331 -9.72 -12.69 -27.45
C ASP A 331 -8.76 -12.27 -26.33
N PHE A 332 -8.35 -13.22 -25.47
CA PHE A 332 -7.33 -12.99 -24.46
C PHE A 332 -6.00 -12.51 -25.06
N LEU A 333 -5.51 -13.18 -26.11
CA LEU A 333 -4.23 -12.83 -26.75
C LEU A 333 -4.28 -11.46 -27.44
N ASN A 334 -5.40 -11.12 -28.09
CA ASN A 334 -5.59 -9.82 -28.73
C ASN A 334 -5.65 -8.68 -27.70
N TYR A 335 -6.40 -8.89 -26.60
CA TYR A 335 -6.40 -7.99 -25.46
C TYR A 335 -5.00 -7.82 -24.87
N PHE A 336 -4.30 -8.92 -24.57
CA PHE A 336 -3.00 -8.89 -23.91
C PHE A 336 -1.93 -8.19 -24.77
N ASP A 337 -1.94 -8.42 -26.09
CA ASP A 337 -1.03 -7.76 -27.03
C ASP A 337 -1.28 -6.24 -27.11
N ASN A 338 -2.54 -5.82 -27.22
CA ASN A 338 -2.88 -4.40 -27.31
C ASN A 338 -2.67 -3.67 -25.98
N GLU A 339 -3.24 -4.19 -24.89
CA GLU A 339 -3.23 -3.53 -23.59
C GLU A 339 -1.86 -3.64 -22.91
N TRP A 340 -1.31 -4.85 -22.79
CA TRP A 340 -0.16 -5.12 -21.91
C TRP A 340 1.18 -5.25 -22.62
N LEU A 341 1.22 -5.37 -23.96
CA LEU A 341 2.47 -5.41 -24.72
C LEU A 341 2.73 -4.15 -25.57
N LYS A 342 1.69 -3.45 -26.02
CA LYS A 342 1.80 -2.20 -26.79
C LYS A 342 1.57 -0.95 -25.93
N SER A 343 0.38 -0.82 -25.31
CA SER A 343 0.00 0.40 -24.58
C SER A 343 0.69 0.53 -23.23
N ASN A 344 0.57 -0.49 -22.38
CA ASN A 344 0.98 -0.45 -20.97
C ASN A 344 2.04 -1.50 -20.63
N ALA A 345 3.11 -1.55 -21.43
CA ALA A 345 4.21 -2.53 -21.34
C ALA A 345 5.13 -2.43 -20.09
N GLY A 346 4.86 -1.51 -19.16
CA GLY A 346 5.79 -1.08 -18.11
C GLY A 346 5.95 -1.98 -16.87
N TRP A 347 5.56 -3.26 -16.93
CA TRP A 347 5.32 -4.12 -15.75
C TRP A 347 6.40 -5.16 -15.44
N TYR A 348 7.46 -5.25 -16.26
CA TYR A 348 8.57 -6.18 -16.08
C TYR A 348 9.69 -5.60 -15.19
N GLU A 349 10.30 -6.44 -14.35
CA GLU A 349 11.26 -5.99 -13.31
C GLU A 349 12.53 -5.35 -13.90
N GLY A 350 12.88 -5.70 -15.14
CA GLY A 350 14.03 -5.15 -15.85
C GLY A 350 13.83 -3.78 -16.50
N LEU A 351 12.68 -3.12 -16.31
CA LEU A 351 12.47 -1.76 -16.80
C LEU A 351 13.21 -0.74 -15.92
N GLN A 352 13.07 -0.86 -14.61
CA GLN A 352 13.74 0.00 -13.63
C GLN A 352 14.03 -0.80 -12.36
N LEU A 353 15.29 -1.20 -12.18
CA LEU A 353 15.73 -1.81 -10.92
C LEU A 353 15.55 -0.82 -9.76
N TYR A 354 15.32 -1.36 -8.56
CA TYR A 354 15.05 -0.60 -7.32
C TYR A 354 13.71 0.17 -7.30
N VAL A 355 12.83 -0.04 -8.28
CA VAL A 355 11.47 0.52 -8.30
C VAL A 355 10.46 -0.65 -8.38
N PRO A 356 9.82 -1.04 -7.26
CA PRO A 356 9.03 -2.27 -7.17
C PRO A 356 7.67 -2.14 -7.86
N THR A 357 7.33 -3.12 -8.69
CA THR A 357 6.02 -3.18 -9.38
C THR A 357 4.88 -3.74 -8.50
N SER A 358 5.19 -4.26 -7.30
CA SER A 358 4.30 -5.10 -6.49
C SER A 358 3.16 -4.37 -5.73
N ASN A 359 2.36 -5.10 -4.93
CA ASN A 359 1.23 -4.56 -4.16
C ASN A 359 1.66 -3.73 -2.93
N ILE A 360 2.30 -2.59 -3.20
CA ILE A 360 2.93 -1.66 -2.25
C ILE A 360 1.95 -1.22 -1.12
N VAL A 361 0.72 -0.89 -1.51
CA VAL A 361 -0.31 -0.28 -0.65
C VAL A 361 -0.82 -1.26 0.42
N ASN A 362 -1.14 -2.50 0.01
CA ASN A 362 -1.61 -3.54 0.94
C ASN A 362 -0.56 -3.87 2.01
N ASN A 363 0.71 -3.89 1.64
CA ASN A 363 1.79 -4.17 2.58
C ASN A 363 1.92 -3.03 3.61
N TRP A 364 1.83 -1.77 3.17
CA TRP A 364 1.92 -0.61 4.07
C TRP A 364 0.88 -0.62 5.20
N SER A 365 -0.36 -1.07 4.93
CA SER A 365 -1.41 -1.13 5.96
C SER A 365 -1.21 -2.24 7.00
N ILE A 366 -0.42 -3.27 6.67
CA ILE A 366 -0.15 -4.45 7.52
C ILE A 366 1.20 -4.32 8.24
N GLU A 367 2.17 -3.64 7.64
CA GLU A 367 3.53 -3.40 8.17
C GLU A 367 3.61 -2.36 9.30
N ARG A 368 2.47 -1.96 9.91
CA ARG A 368 2.50 -1.01 11.02
C ARG A 368 3.03 -1.67 12.29
N ASP A 369 4.27 -1.34 12.64
CA ASP A 369 4.88 -1.66 13.92
C ASP A 369 4.20 -0.84 15.04
N THR A 370 3.65 -1.53 16.05
CA THR A 370 3.03 -0.88 17.21
C THR A 370 4.06 -0.35 18.22
N SER A 371 5.33 -0.75 18.12
CA SER A 371 6.42 -0.21 18.93
C SER A 371 7.01 1.08 18.35
N SER A 372 6.98 1.26 17.02
CA SER A 372 7.33 2.52 16.35
C SER A 372 6.07 3.27 15.91
N ILE A 373 5.34 3.80 16.89
CA ILE A 373 3.98 4.34 16.75
C ILE A 373 3.86 5.40 15.62
N ASN A 374 4.93 6.17 15.37
CA ASN A 374 4.95 7.37 14.50
C ASN A 374 5.99 7.37 13.37
N VAL A 375 6.95 6.44 13.32
CA VAL A 375 8.12 6.51 12.40
C VAL A 375 8.40 5.18 11.71
N LYS A 376 8.15 5.12 10.41
CA LYS A 376 8.80 4.14 9.52
C LYS A 376 10.09 4.78 9.01
N LEU A 377 11.24 4.15 9.26
CA LEU A 377 12.54 4.63 8.77
C LEU A 377 12.65 4.37 7.26
N PHE A 378 13.10 5.36 6.50
CA PHE A 378 13.32 5.22 5.05
C PHE A 378 14.65 4.51 4.78
N VAL A 379 14.60 3.34 4.15
CA VAL A 379 15.77 2.47 4.02
C VAL A 379 16.50 2.68 2.68
N THR A 380 17.66 3.33 2.75
CA THR A 380 18.55 3.61 1.59
C THR A 380 19.51 2.48 1.24
N GLU A 381 19.50 1.35 1.96
CA GLU A 381 20.31 0.16 1.68
C GLU A 381 19.54 -1.15 1.94
N PRO A 382 19.60 -2.18 1.06
CA PRO A 382 18.84 -3.42 1.25
C PRO A 382 19.16 -4.14 2.57
N THR A 383 18.14 -4.37 3.41
CA THR A 383 18.31 -5.05 4.71
C THR A 383 18.37 -6.57 4.54
N ILE A 384 19.50 -7.18 4.92
CA ILE A 384 19.69 -8.63 4.82
C ILE A 384 19.10 -9.33 6.05
N SER A 385 17.92 -9.93 5.90
CA SER A 385 17.31 -10.74 6.96
C SER A 385 18.18 -11.93 7.37
N LEU A 386 18.05 -12.38 8.63
CA LEU A 386 18.76 -13.56 9.14
C LEU A 386 18.51 -14.81 8.27
N LYS A 387 17.27 -15.01 7.81
CA LYS A 387 16.90 -16.08 6.88
C LYS A 387 17.71 -16.01 5.58
N LEU A 388 17.87 -14.81 5.00
CA LEU A 388 18.65 -14.61 3.79
C LEU A 388 20.15 -14.86 4.05
N TRP A 389 20.70 -14.39 5.17
CA TRP A 389 22.08 -14.70 5.57
C TRP A 389 22.33 -16.21 5.66
N THR A 390 21.45 -16.97 6.31
CA THR A 390 21.57 -18.44 6.44
C THR A 390 21.53 -19.14 5.07
N LEU A 391 20.57 -18.78 4.21
CA LEU A 391 20.47 -19.33 2.84
C LEU A 391 21.70 -18.99 1.99
N SER A 392 22.26 -17.80 2.16
CA SER A 392 23.45 -17.33 1.47
C SER A 392 24.71 -18.05 1.94
N TYR A 393 24.84 -18.31 3.24
CA TYR A 393 25.94 -19.05 3.83
C TYR A 393 25.92 -20.53 3.42
N GLN A 394 24.74 -21.16 3.43
CA GLN A 394 24.54 -22.52 2.93
C GLN A 394 24.88 -22.61 1.43
N TRP A 395 24.41 -21.67 0.62
CA TRP A 395 24.75 -21.61 -0.81
C TRP A 395 26.25 -21.38 -1.03
N ALA A 396 26.88 -20.47 -0.28
CA ALA A 396 28.31 -20.20 -0.38
C ALA A 396 29.14 -21.46 -0.09
N LYS A 397 28.71 -22.28 0.87
CA LYS A 397 29.29 -23.59 1.20
C LYS A 397 28.96 -24.74 0.22
N SER A 398 28.01 -24.57 -0.70
CA SER A 398 27.67 -25.62 -1.66
C SER A 398 28.84 -25.94 -2.59
N THR A 399 28.89 -27.14 -3.15
CA THR A 399 29.95 -27.54 -4.09
C THR A 399 29.71 -27.04 -5.53
N LYS A 400 28.64 -26.26 -5.79
CA LYS A 400 28.27 -25.79 -7.14
C LYS A 400 29.43 -25.07 -7.82
N ASP A 401 29.72 -25.49 -9.04
CA ASP A 401 30.74 -24.90 -9.91
C ASP A 401 30.29 -23.51 -10.35
N ILE A 402 31.25 -22.58 -10.43
CA ILE A 402 31.01 -21.21 -10.85
C ILE A 402 31.98 -20.88 -11.96
N THR A 403 31.44 -20.54 -13.14
CA THR A 403 32.24 -20.09 -14.27
C THR A 403 32.43 -18.58 -14.17
N CYS A 404 33.65 -18.12 -13.90
CA CYS A 404 34.01 -16.72 -13.96
C CYS A 404 34.39 -16.33 -15.40
N VAL A 405 33.84 -15.24 -15.91
CA VAL A 405 34.23 -14.62 -17.18
C VAL A 405 34.63 -13.17 -16.87
N PRO A 406 35.91 -12.81 -16.96
CA PRO A 406 36.35 -11.43 -16.84
C PRO A 406 36.06 -10.67 -18.15
N ASN A 407 35.54 -9.45 -18.01
CA ASN A 407 35.59 -8.41 -19.03
C ASN A 407 36.39 -7.23 -18.45
N ASP A 408 36.96 -6.39 -19.31
CA ASP A 408 37.87 -5.29 -18.92
C ASP A 408 37.26 -4.26 -17.94
N SER A 409 35.93 -4.19 -17.85
CA SER A 409 35.18 -3.27 -16.99
C SER A 409 34.21 -3.94 -15.99
N SER A 410 34.08 -5.28 -16.00
CA SER A 410 33.16 -5.99 -15.10
C SER A 410 33.47 -7.49 -15.00
N LYS A 411 33.20 -8.09 -13.84
CA LYS A 411 33.30 -9.55 -13.67
C LYS A 411 31.90 -10.17 -13.73
N LYS A 412 31.75 -11.24 -14.52
CA LYS A 412 30.50 -12.00 -14.59
C LYS A 412 30.71 -13.42 -14.10
N TYR A 413 29.91 -13.83 -13.11
CA TYR A 413 29.92 -15.18 -12.57
C TYR A 413 28.64 -15.91 -12.98
N TYR A 414 28.80 -17.01 -13.70
CA TYR A 414 27.70 -17.88 -14.11
C TYR A 414 27.58 -19.06 -13.13
N ILE A 415 26.36 -19.30 -12.68
CA ILE A 415 26.01 -20.23 -11.59
C ILE A 415 24.88 -21.14 -12.07
N PRO A 416 24.99 -22.46 -11.92
CA PRO A 416 23.92 -23.38 -12.29
C PRO A 416 22.73 -23.25 -11.32
N ALA A 417 21.54 -23.05 -11.87
CA ALA A 417 20.30 -22.98 -11.10
C ALA A 417 19.87 -24.36 -10.57
N ARG A 418 18.79 -24.37 -9.75
CA ARG A 418 18.13 -25.60 -9.26
C ARG A 418 19.17 -26.60 -8.70
N ASP A 419 19.05 -27.88 -9.06
CA ASP A 419 19.92 -28.97 -8.61
C ASP A 419 21.10 -29.24 -9.56
N LEU A 420 21.26 -28.46 -10.63
CA LEU A 420 22.39 -28.59 -11.56
C LEU A 420 23.71 -28.28 -10.83
N GLN A 421 24.71 -29.15 -10.98
CA GLN A 421 25.99 -28.96 -10.29
C GLN A 421 26.95 -28.01 -11.02
N SER A 422 26.89 -28.01 -12.35
CA SER A 422 27.80 -27.29 -13.24
C SER A 422 27.07 -26.76 -14.49
N ILE A 423 27.73 -25.89 -15.26
CA ILE A 423 27.24 -25.39 -16.56
C ILE A 423 28.19 -25.88 -17.66
N THR A 424 27.65 -26.50 -18.71
CA THR A 424 28.44 -26.86 -19.89
C THR A 424 28.71 -25.63 -20.76
N GLN A 425 29.90 -25.59 -21.39
CA GLN A 425 30.30 -24.45 -22.23
C GLN A 425 29.28 -24.14 -23.34
N ALA A 426 28.74 -25.15 -24.02
CA ALA A 426 27.71 -24.97 -25.04
C ALA A 426 26.40 -24.33 -24.52
N ASN A 427 25.99 -24.65 -23.28
CA ASN A 427 24.83 -24.02 -22.65
C ASN A 427 25.14 -22.56 -22.26
N LEU A 428 26.36 -22.29 -21.77
CA LEU A 428 26.82 -20.95 -21.45
C LEU A 428 26.90 -20.05 -22.69
N ASP A 429 27.42 -20.56 -23.81
CA ASP A 429 27.51 -19.80 -25.06
C ASP A 429 26.13 -19.55 -25.67
N LYS A 430 25.23 -20.54 -25.62
CA LYS A 430 23.83 -20.34 -26.00
C LYS A 430 23.14 -19.27 -25.15
N TYR A 431 23.41 -19.24 -23.84
CA TYR A 431 22.91 -18.22 -22.92
C TYR A 431 23.45 -16.83 -23.26
N LYS A 432 24.77 -16.68 -23.36
CA LYS A 432 25.46 -15.42 -23.69
C LYS A 432 24.96 -14.80 -24.99
N ASN A 433 24.77 -15.63 -26.02
CA ASN A 433 24.33 -15.20 -27.35
C ASN A 433 22.86 -14.74 -27.40
N LYS A 434 22.03 -15.01 -26.38
CA LYS A 434 20.60 -14.63 -26.30
C LYS A 434 19.74 -15.06 -27.51
N LYS A 435 20.20 -16.05 -28.30
CA LYS A 435 19.53 -16.56 -29.50
C LYS A 435 18.41 -17.55 -29.14
N TRP A 436 17.33 -17.04 -28.56
CA TRP A 436 16.11 -17.83 -28.31
C TRP A 436 15.17 -17.75 -29.52
N THR A 437 14.82 -18.90 -30.09
CA THR A 437 13.87 -18.99 -31.22
C THR A 437 12.46 -19.42 -30.80
N THR A 438 12.29 -19.83 -29.53
CA THR A 438 11.00 -20.19 -28.92
C THR A 438 10.93 -19.74 -27.46
N PHE A 439 9.73 -19.50 -26.94
CA PHE A 439 9.53 -19.11 -25.54
C PHE A 439 10.07 -20.17 -24.55
N ASN A 440 9.94 -21.45 -24.88
CA ASN A 440 10.48 -22.54 -24.06
C ASN A 440 12.03 -22.54 -23.98
N GLN A 441 12.74 -21.99 -24.98
CA GLN A 441 14.19 -21.78 -24.87
C GLN A 441 14.54 -20.61 -23.94
N PHE A 442 13.71 -19.56 -23.90
CA PHE A 442 13.83 -18.48 -22.91
C PHE A 442 13.57 -19.01 -21.49
N LYS A 443 12.51 -19.82 -21.27
CA LYS A 443 12.27 -20.50 -19.97
C LYS A 443 13.50 -21.30 -19.51
N LYS A 444 14.18 -22.04 -20.41
CA LYS A 444 15.44 -22.76 -20.12
C LYS A 444 16.65 -21.85 -19.82
N SER A 445 16.61 -20.55 -20.14
CA SER A 445 17.67 -19.61 -19.76
C SER A 445 17.75 -19.39 -18.24
N PHE A 446 16.65 -19.64 -17.51
CA PHE A 446 16.57 -19.61 -16.05
C PHE A 446 17.23 -20.84 -15.39
N ASP A 447 17.83 -21.74 -16.16
CA ASP A 447 18.74 -22.76 -15.64
C ASP A 447 20.15 -22.20 -15.35
N ILE A 448 20.46 -20.96 -15.78
CA ILE A 448 21.74 -20.27 -15.56
C ILE A 448 21.51 -18.91 -14.89
N TRP A 449 22.07 -18.74 -13.69
CA TRP A 449 22.16 -17.44 -13.03
C TRP A 449 23.45 -16.73 -13.40
N CYS A 450 23.38 -15.43 -13.64
CA CYS A 450 24.51 -14.53 -13.85
C CYS A 450 24.53 -13.55 -12.67
N ILE A 451 25.69 -13.37 -12.04
CA ILE A 451 25.98 -12.24 -11.14
C ILE A 451 26.95 -11.31 -11.84
N GLU A 452 26.62 -10.02 -11.88
CA GLU A 452 27.43 -8.98 -12.52
C GLU A 452 28.00 -8.04 -11.46
N LEU A 453 29.32 -7.88 -11.47
CA LEU A 453 30.08 -6.99 -10.59
C LEU A 453 30.54 -5.79 -11.42
N GLU A 454 29.93 -4.63 -11.17
CA GLU A 454 30.27 -3.36 -11.83
C GLU A 454 31.39 -2.60 -11.10
N ASN A 455 31.59 -2.87 -9.81
CA ASN A 455 32.70 -2.35 -9.02
C ASN A 455 33.03 -3.32 -7.87
N ASP A 456 34.30 -3.72 -7.74
CA ASP A 456 34.76 -4.66 -6.71
C ASP A 456 34.73 -4.06 -5.28
N SER A 457 34.56 -2.74 -5.11
CA SER A 457 34.60 -2.10 -3.79
C SER A 457 33.30 -2.20 -2.98
N ASP A 458 32.15 -2.40 -3.63
CA ASP A 458 30.84 -2.42 -2.98
C ASP A 458 29.97 -3.57 -3.49
N TRP A 459 30.03 -4.69 -2.77
CA TRP A 459 29.31 -5.90 -3.11
C TRP A 459 27.78 -5.77 -3.02
N LYS A 460 27.24 -4.73 -2.35
CA LYS A 460 25.79 -4.49 -2.31
C LYS A 460 25.24 -4.08 -3.67
N LYS A 461 26.10 -3.56 -4.56
CA LYS A 461 25.74 -3.19 -5.95
C LYS A 461 25.79 -4.34 -6.94
N PHE A 462 26.18 -5.55 -6.53
CA PHE A 462 26.20 -6.72 -7.40
C PHE A 462 24.78 -7.07 -7.87
N LYS A 463 24.60 -7.18 -9.19
CA LYS A 463 23.31 -7.49 -9.80
C LYS A 463 23.21 -8.97 -10.08
N CYS A 464 22.01 -9.56 -9.98
CA CYS A 464 21.77 -10.94 -10.38
C CYS A 464 20.51 -11.08 -11.24
N ASN A 465 20.55 -11.93 -12.26
CA ASN A 465 19.40 -12.19 -13.13
C ASN A 465 18.33 -13.12 -12.50
N CYS A 466 18.54 -13.64 -11.28
CA CYS A 466 17.64 -14.65 -10.73
C CYS A 466 16.31 -14.04 -10.25
N PRO A 467 15.19 -14.79 -10.27
CA PRO A 467 13.87 -14.26 -9.91
C PRO A 467 13.84 -13.60 -8.53
N ALA A 468 14.53 -14.19 -7.55
CA ALA A 468 14.63 -13.64 -6.21
C ALA A 468 15.35 -12.27 -6.15
N PHE A 469 16.35 -12.03 -7.01
CA PHE A 469 16.99 -10.73 -7.10
C PHE A 469 16.08 -9.72 -7.80
N LEU A 470 15.56 -10.06 -8.98
CA LEU A 470 14.69 -9.15 -9.75
C LEU A 470 13.49 -8.68 -8.90
N LYS A 471 12.93 -9.55 -8.05
CA LYS A 471 11.81 -9.25 -7.16
C LYS A 471 12.14 -8.53 -5.86
N ASN A 472 13.39 -8.52 -5.40
CA ASN A 472 13.76 -8.04 -4.05
C ASN A 472 15.05 -7.20 -4.00
N TYR A 473 15.68 -6.96 -5.14
CA TYR A 473 16.98 -6.30 -5.33
C TYR A 473 18.15 -6.94 -4.57
N LEU A 474 17.93 -8.14 -4.02
CA LEU A 474 18.90 -8.89 -3.23
C LEU A 474 18.53 -10.37 -3.25
N CYS A 475 19.53 -11.25 -3.30
CA CYS A 475 19.29 -12.69 -3.32
C CYS A 475 20.43 -13.47 -2.65
N LYS A 476 20.18 -14.77 -2.41
CA LYS A 476 21.16 -15.66 -1.78
C LYS A 476 22.46 -15.82 -2.58
N HIS A 477 22.40 -15.61 -3.90
CA HIS A 477 23.56 -15.70 -4.78
C HIS A 477 24.46 -14.47 -4.66
N VAL A 478 23.90 -13.25 -4.60
CA VAL A 478 24.67 -12.00 -4.40
C VAL A 478 25.39 -12.01 -3.05
N VAL A 479 24.63 -12.18 -1.96
CA VAL A 479 25.19 -12.22 -0.60
C VAL A 479 26.14 -13.43 -0.45
N GLY A 480 25.79 -14.58 -1.03
CA GLY A 480 26.63 -15.78 -1.00
C GLY A 480 27.94 -15.63 -1.79
N MET A 481 27.92 -14.90 -2.91
CA MET A 481 29.13 -14.57 -3.68
C MET A 481 30.02 -13.62 -2.89
N ALA A 482 29.45 -12.60 -2.25
CA ALA A 482 30.19 -11.71 -1.35
C ALA A 482 30.84 -12.48 -0.18
N ILE A 483 30.22 -13.54 0.33
CA ILE A 483 30.83 -14.45 1.31
C ILE A 483 31.99 -15.24 0.68
N ARG A 484 31.83 -15.83 -0.53
CA ARG A 484 32.91 -16.57 -1.23
C ARG A 484 34.12 -15.69 -1.53
N LEU A 485 33.88 -14.47 -2.01
CA LEU A 485 34.91 -13.48 -2.36
C LEU A 485 35.43 -12.70 -1.13
N LYS A 486 34.97 -13.02 0.08
CA LYS A 486 35.37 -12.42 1.36
C LYS A 486 35.03 -10.93 1.54
N TYR A 487 34.17 -10.36 0.69
CA TYR A 487 33.66 -8.99 0.83
C TYR A 487 32.75 -8.80 2.05
N CYS A 488 32.15 -9.87 2.58
CA CYS A 488 31.39 -9.80 3.83
C CYS A 488 31.55 -11.07 4.69
N LYS A 489 31.28 -10.93 6.00
CA LYS A 489 31.25 -12.04 6.96
C LYS A 489 29.81 -12.25 7.45
N PRO A 490 29.22 -13.45 7.31
CA PRO A 490 27.87 -13.68 7.80
C PRO A 490 27.84 -13.66 9.34
N PRO A 491 26.74 -13.17 9.96
CA PRO A 491 26.62 -13.10 11.41
C PRO A 491 26.64 -14.49 12.06
N ALA A 492 27.02 -14.57 13.33
CA ALA A 492 27.13 -15.86 14.04
C ALA A 492 25.82 -16.67 14.01
N ALA A 493 24.68 -16.02 14.24
CA ALA A 493 23.35 -16.64 14.18
C ALA A 493 22.96 -17.18 12.79
N ALA A 494 23.62 -16.77 11.70
CA ALA A 494 23.41 -17.35 10.37
C ALA A 494 24.25 -18.61 10.12
N LYS A 495 25.24 -18.87 10.98
CA LYS A 495 26.13 -20.04 10.93
C LYS A 495 25.65 -21.17 11.84
N THR A 496 24.75 -20.89 12.79
CA THR A 496 24.19 -21.88 13.70
C THR A 496 23.25 -22.82 12.96
N VAL A 497 23.79 -23.97 12.53
CA VAL A 497 23.00 -25.16 12.25
C VAL A 497 22.48 -25.69 13.60
N PRO A 498 21.18 -26.00 13.75
CA PRO A 498 20.68 -26.57 15.00
C PRO A 498 21.38 -27.91 15.29
N ILE A 499 22.15 -27.95 16.39
CA ILE A 499 22.77 -29.17 16.87
C ILE A 499 21.68 -30.01 17.53
N GLY A 500 21.37 -31.16 16.92
CA GLY A 500 20.57 -32.19 17.59
C GLY A 500 19.05 -32.08 17.45
N GLU A 501 18.54 -31.80 16.25
CA GLU A 501 17.26 -32.44 15.86
C GLU A 501 17.48 -33.97 15.86
N LYS A 502 17.27 -34.58 17.03
CA LYS A 502 17.26 -36.04 17.17
C LYS A 502 16.21 -36.57 16.19
N ARG A 503 16.63 -37.47 15.29
CA ARG A 503 15.69 -38.29 14.50
C ARG A 503 14.60 -38.82 15.44
N LYS A 504 13.32 -38.73 15.04
CA LYS A 504 12.20 -39.30 15.80
C LYS A 504 12.59 -40.71 16.28
N ARG A 505 12.44 -41.00 17.57
CA ARG A 505 12.80 -42.30 18.16
C ARG A 505 12.11 -43.42 17.38
N GLY A 506 12.91 -44.26 16.74
CA GLY A 506 12.44 -45.36 15.91
C GLY A 506 13.53 -45.84 14.95
N ARG A 507 13.55 -47.14 14.64
CA ARG A 507 14.38 -47.68 13.57
C ARG A 507 13.86 -47.10 12.24
N PRO A 508 14.72 -46.57 11.35
CA PRO A 508 14.30 -46.26 9.99
C PRO A 508 13.65 -47.48 9.37
N THR A 509 12.46 -47.33 8.80
CA THR A 509 11.77 -48.41 8.09
C THR A 509 12.72 -48.94 7.02
N LYS A 510 12.99 -50.26 7.02
CA LYS A 510 13.76 -50.89 5.93
C LYS A 510 13.10 -50.49 4.62
N ALA A 511 13.90 -50.10 3.62
CA ALA A 511 13.39 -49.82 2.29
C ALA A 511 12.56 -51.03 1.82
N LYS A 512 11.31 -50.78 1.39
CA LYS A 512 10.52 -51.83 0.75
C LYS A 512 11.22 -52.20 -0.57
N PRO A 513 11.33 -53.48 -0.93
CA PRO A 513 11.75 -53.85 -2.27
C PRO A 513 10.89 -53.11 -3.30
N ALA A 514 11.50 -52.62 -4.37
CA ALA A 514 10.74 -52.16 -5.52
C ALA A 514 9.91 -53.34 -6.04
N LEU A 515 8.63 -53.10 -6.34
CA LEU A 515 7.78 -54.08 -6.99
C LEU A 515 8.42 -54.49 -8.32
N LEU A 516 8.85 -55.75 -8.43
CA LEU A 516 9.02 -56.40 -9.71
C LEU A 516 7.61 -56.67 -10.24
N LEU A 517 7.26 -55.98 -11.32
CA LEU A 517 6.14 -56.37 -12.17
C LEU A 517 6.46 -57.74 -12.78
N GLN A 518 5.51 -58.66 -12.66
CA GLN A 518 5.36 -59.83 -13.53
C GLN A 518 4.22 -59.55 -14.50
#